data_AF-A0A8G2F7Y4-F1
#
_entry.id   AF-A0A8G2F7Y4-F1
#
_cell.length_a   1.000
_cell.length_b   1.000
_cell.length_c   1.000
_cell.angle_alpha   90.00
_cell.angle_beta   90.00
_cell.angle_gamma   90.00
#
_symmetry.space_group_name_H-M   'P 1'
#
loop_
_entity.id
_entity.type
_entity.pdbx_description
1 polymer ?
#
loop_
_entity_poly.entity_id
_entity_poly.type
_entity_poly.pdbx_seq_one_letter_code
_entity_poly.pdbx_strand_id
1 'polypeptide(L)'
;MSFAILTEYGHDHCVIDTHNLFVGTTLEDEILLLGADDGMFSDISRECALFGLQLERGRKLSSYSGGEQSIICCLLLMHLLPKERLSILLVRVLETLSPRNRELLLDRFAALIPDASLFFLTEEGPKPVADHA
;
A
#
# COMPACT_ATOMS: atom_id res chain seq x y z
N MET A 1 -6.81 13.16 12.11
CA MET A 1 -5.40 13.59 11.98
C MET A 1 -5.33 14.93 11.27
N SER A 2 -4.58 15.89 11.80
CA SER A 2 -4.38 17.18 11.13
C SER A 2 -3.35 17.04 10.02
N PHE A 3 -3.56 17.74 8.90
CA PHE A 3 -2.58 17.84 7.80
C PHE A 3 -1.18 18.32 8.27
N ALA A 4 -1.12 19.00 9.42
CA ALA A 4 0.12 19.47 10.03
C ALA A 4 1.08 18.33 10.40
N ILE A 5 0.58 17.22 10.94
CA ILE A 5 1.41 16.08 11.36
C ILE A 5 2.04 15.40 10.13
N LEU A 6 1.27 15.20 9.05
CA LEU A 6 1.81 14.62 7.82
C LEU A 6 2.88 15.52 7.19
N THR A 7 2.68 16.83 7.25
CA THR A 7 3.63 17.82 6.72
C THR A 7 4.93 17.83 7.53
N GLU A 8 4.85 17.60 8.84
CA GLU A 8 6.00 17.54 9.74
C GLU A 8 6.83 16.26 9.58
N TYR A 9 6.17 15.11 9.46
CA TYR A 9 6.86 13.80 9.47
C TYR A 9 7.00 13.14 8.09
N GLY A 10 6.29 13.61 7.07
CA GLY A 10 6.25 12.99 5.75
C GLY A 10 7.47 13.27 4.86
N HIS A 11 8.28 14.29 5.16
CA HIS A 11 9.37 14.74 4.28
C HIS A 11 10.40 13.64 3.97
N ASP A 12 10.73 12.82 4.97
CA ASP A 12 11.76 11.77 4.85
C ASP A 12 11.16 10.38 4.58
N HIS A 13 9.87 10.30 4.25
CA HIS A 13 9.14 9.04 4.10
C HIS A 13 8.45 8.92 2.75
N CYS A 14 8.39 7.70 2.23
CA CYS A 14 7.40 7.32 1.24
C CYS A 14 6.05 7.17 1.95
N VAL A 15 5.15 8.13 1.74
CA VAL A 15 3.84 8.18 2.40
C VAL A 15 2.80 7.40 1.60
N ILE A 16 2.11 6.46 2.26
CA ILE A 16 0.95 5.76 1.71
C ILE A 16 -0.27 6.18 2.55
N ASP A 17 -1.13 7.05 2.00
CA ASP A 17 -2.37 7.52 2.64
C ASP A 17 -3.63 7.03 1.92
N THR A 18 -4.57 6.50 2.69
CA THR A 18 -5.85 5.95 2.24
C THR A 18 -6.83 6.98 1.65
N HIS A 19 -6.58 8.29 1.77
CA HIS A 19 -7.48 9.30 1.20
C HIS A 19 -7.39 9.48 -0.32
N ASN A 20 -6.24 9.21 -0.94
CA ASN A 20 -6.00 9.41 -2.38
C ASN A 20 -5.10 8.30 -2.94
N LEU A 21 -5.57 7.06 -2.86
CA LEU A 21 -4.76 5.90 -3.22
C LEU A 21 -4.49 5.75 -4.72
N PHE A 22 -5.34 6.34 -5.57
CA PHE A 22 -5.31 6.13 -7.02
C PHE A 22 -5.70 7.42 -7.76
N VAL A 23 -5.08 7.64 -8.92
CA VAL A 23 -5.44 8.70 -9.86
C VAL A 23 -6.32 8.14 -10.98
N GLY A 24 -6.05 6.92 -11.42
CA GLY A 24 -6.78 6.16 -12.42
C GLY A 24 -8.13 5.67 -11.92
N THR A 25 -8.99 5.29 -12.88
CA THR A 25 -10.33 4.75 -12.57
C THR A 25 -10.30 3.24 -12.35
N THR A 26 -9.47 2.53 -13.12
CA THR A 26 -9.25 1.09 -13.03
C THR A 26 -7.80 0.80 -12.65
N LEU A 27 -7.50 -0.43 -12.23
CA LEU A 27 -6.13 -0.81 -11.91
C LEU A 27 -5.23 -0.75 -13.17
N GLU A 28 -5.76 -1.11 -14.33
CA GLU A 28 -5.02 -1.02 -15.58
C GLU A 28 -4.66 0.42 -15.94
N ASP A 29 -5.58 1.37 -15.73
CA ASP A 29 -5.29 2.78 -15.94
C ASP A 29 -4.17 3.25 -15.01
N GLU A 30 -4.23 2.83 -13.74
CA GLU A 30 -3.20 3.20 -12.76
C GLU A 30 -1.83 2.62 -13.13
N ILE A 31 -1.77 1.33 -13.48
CA ILE A 31 -0.55 0.65 -13.94
C ILE A 31 0.05 1.39 -15.14
N LEU A 32 -0.79 1.75 -16.12
CA LEU A 32 -0.37 2.49 -17.30
C LEU A 32 0.15 3.88 -16.96
N LEU A 33 -0.54 4.62 -16.08
CA LEU A 33 -0.12 5.96 -15.62
C LEU A 33 1.21 5.93 -14.89
N LEU A 34 1.49 4.86 -14.15
CA LEU A 34 2.76 4.64 -13.46
C LEU A 34 3.88 4.11 -14.38
N GLY A 35 3.59 3.89 -15.67
CA GLY A 35 4.56 3.41 -16.65
C GLY A 35 5.02 1.97 -16.40
N ALA A 36 4.22 1.18 -15.71
CA ALA A 36 4.50 -0.21 -15.40
C ALA A 36 4.12 -1.14 -16.57
N ASP A 37 4.68 -2.36 -16.57
CA ASP A 37 4.43 -3.33 -17.63
C ASP A 37 3.03 -3.98 -17.53
N ASP A 38 2.55 -4.53 -18.64
CA ASP A 38 1.24 -5.19 -18.74
C ASP A 38 1.11 -6.46 -17.86
N GLY A 39 2.24 -7.07 -17.48
CA GLY A 39 2.30 -8.24 -16.59
C GLY A 39 1.98 -7.90 -15.15
N MET A 40 2.19 -6.65 -14.74
CA MET A 40 1.90 -6.14 -13.40
C MET A 40 0.48 -6.47 -12.94
N PHE A 41 -0.53 -6.34 -13.80
CA PHE A 41 -1.91 -6.66 -13.43
C PHE A 41 -2.04 -8.12 -12.96
N SER A 42 -1.40 -9.05 -13.68
CA SER A 42 -1.46 -10.47 -13.36
C SER A 42 -0.74 -10.79 -12.05
N ASP A 43 0.37 -10.11 -11.77
CA ASP A 43 1.11 -10.32 -10.52
C ASP A 43 0.36 -9.73 -9.33
N ILE A 44 -0.17 -8.51 -9.44
CA ILE A 44 -1.03 -7.93 -8.40
C ILE A 44 -2.29 -8.78 -8.20
N SER A 45 -2.91 -9.29 -9.26
CA SER A 45 -4.07 -10.18 -9.14
C SER A 45 -3.76 -11.47 -8.38
N ARG A 46 -2.57 -12.04 -8.56
CA ARG A 46 -2.12 -13.24 -7.85
C ARG A 46 -1.93 -12.96 -6.36
N GLU A 47 -1.34 -11.81 -6.05
CA GLU A 47 -1.13 -11.36 -4.68
C GLU A 47 -2.45 -11.04 -3.96
N CYS A 48 -3.36 -10.31 -4.62
CA CYS A 48 -4.69 -10.03 -4.08
C CYS A 48 -5.47 -11.30 -3.75
N ALA A 49 -5.31 -12.39 -4.52
CA ALA A 49 -5.97 -13.65 -4.25
C ALA A 49 -5.59 -14.25 -2.87
N LEU A 50 -4.38 -13.98 -2.35
CA LEU A 50 -3.96 -14.40 -1.01
C LEU A 50 -4.79 -13.72 0.10
N PHE A 51 -5.28 -12.51 -0.16
CA PHE A 51 -6.19 -11.77 0.70
C PHE A 51 -7.67 -12.15 0.49
N GLY A 52 -7.95 -13.11 -0.41
CA GLY A 52 -9.31 -13.45 -0.83
C GLY A 52 -9.95 -12.41 -1.74
N LEU A 53 -9.15 -11.51 -2.33
CA LEU A 53 -9.59 -10.46 -3.23
C LEU A 53 -9.40 -10.90 -4.69
N GLN A 54 -10.49 -10.90 -5.45
CA GLN A 54 -10.44 -11.16 -6.89
C GLN A 54 -10.44 -9.85 -7.66
N LEU A 55 -9.38 -9.63 -8.44
CA LEU A 55 -9.31 -8.51 -9.38
C LEU A 55 -9.99 -8.87 -10.70
N GLU A 56 -10.64 -7.87 -11.28
CA GLU A 56 -11.33 -8.00 -12.55
C GLU A 56 -10.91 -6.83 -13.44
N ARG A 57 -10.56 -7.15 -14.70
CA ARG A 57 -10.17 -6.14 -15.66
C ARG A 57 -11.32 -5.17 -15.94
N GLY A 58 -11.03 -3.88 -15.99
CA GLY A 58 -12.01 -2.81 -16.19
C GLY A 58 -12.91 -2.52 -14.98
N ARG A 59 -12.73 -3.23 -13.85
CA ARG A 59 -13.48 -2.92 -12.62
C ARG A 59 -12.95 -1.63 -12.01
N LYS A 60 -13.87 -0.75 -11.60
CA LYS A 60 -13.52 0.53 -11.00
C LYS A 60 -12.90 0.34 -9.61
N LEU A 61 -11.78 1.00 -9.34
CA LEU A 61 -11.09 0.96 -8.06
C LEU A 61 -11.99 1.47 -6.91
N SER A 62 -12.83 2.46 -7.19
CA SER A 62 -13.82 2.98 -6.24
C SER A 62 -14.95 2.01 -5.86
N SER A 63 -15.09 0.88 -6.59
CA SER A 63 -16.08 -0.17 -6.27
C SER A 63 -15.59 -1.19 -5.24
N TYR A 64 -14.30 -1.16 -4.90
CA TYR A 64 -13.73 -1.96 -3.83
C TYR A 64 -13.91 -1.23 -2.49
N SER A 65 -13.95 -1.99 -1.39
CA SER A 65 -13.95 -1.43 -0.04
C SER A 65 -12.63 -0.68 0.24
N GLY A 66 -12.64 0.21 1.24
CA GLY A 66 -11.43 0.97 1.61
C GLY A 66 -10.24 0.07 2.00
N GLY A 67 -10.49 -1.07 2.64
CA GLY A 67 -9.45 -2.05 2.96
C GLY A 67 -8.90 -2.76 1.72
N GLU A 68 -9.76 -3.16 0.78
CA GLU A 68 -9.34 -3.75 -0.50
C GLU A 68 -8.54 -2.74 -1.33
N GLN A 69 -8.99 -1.49 -1.43
CA GLN A 69 -8.25 -0.41 -2.10
C GLN A 69 -6.86 -0.23 -1.48
N SER A 70 -6.77 -0.24 -0.14
CA SER A 70 -5.50 -0.12 0.58
C SER A 70 -4.55 -1.30 0.26
N ILE A 71 -5.08 -2.52 0.23
CA ILE A 71 -4.31 -3.72 -0.15
C ILE A 71 -3.80 -3.60 -1.60
N ILE A 72 -4.68 -3.25 -2.55
CA ILE A 72 -4.31 -3.10 -3.97
C ILE A 72 -3.20 -2.06 -4.11
N CYS A 73 -3.36 -0.88 -3.48
CA CYS A 73 -2.39 0.20 -3.56
C CYS A 73 -1.03 -0.21 -2.96
N CYS A 74 -1.03 -0.80 -1.75
CA CYS A 74 0.21 -1.26 -1.13
C CYS A 74 0.92 -2.31 -1.99
N LEU A 75 0.20 -3.30 -2.54
CA LEU A 75 0.80 -4.32 -3.39
C LEU A 75 1.38 -3.70 -4.67
N LEU A 76 0.65 -2.78 -5.31
CA LEU A 76 1.12 -2.06 -6.49
C LEU A 76 2.42 -1.31 -6.19
N LEU A 77 2.42 -0.52 -5.12
CA LEU A 77 3.60 0.25 -4.70
C LEU A 77 4.77 -0.66 -4.33
N MET A 78 4.55 -1.78 -3.65
CA MET A 78 5.64 -2.73 -3.34
C MET A 78 6.35 -3.24 -4.60
N HIS A 79 5.64 -3.38 -5.73
CA HIS A 79 6.25 -3.81 -6.99
C HIS A 79 7.00 -2.67 -7.70
N LEU A 80 6.59 -1.43 -7.49
CA LEU A 80 7.13 -0.26 -8.20
C LEU A 80 8.20 0.50 -7.41
N LEU A 81 8.18 0.41 -6.09
CA LEU A 81 9.17 1.05 -5.23
C LEU A 81 10.54 0.40 -5.42
N PRO A 82 11.63 1.20 -5.33
CA PRO A 82 12.97 0.67 -5.43
C PRO A 82 13.22 -0.34 -4.31
N LYS A 83 14.00 -1.38 -4.61
CA LYS A 83 14.34 -2.48 -3.68
C LYS A 83 15.49 -2.11 -2.73
N GLU A 84 15.70 -0.82 -2.54
CA GLU A 84 16.73 -0.26 -1.67
C GLU A 84 16.11 0.15 -0.32
N ARG A 85 16.94 0.65 0.60
CA ARG A 85 16.48 1.08 1.91
C ARG A 85 15.53 2.29 1.79
N LEU A 86 14.27 2.09 2.18
CA LEU A 86 13.22 3.10 2.17
C LEU A 86 12.55 3.18 3.54
N SER A 87 12.18 4.39 3.97
CA SER A 87 11.27 4.59 5.10
C SER A 87 9.86 4.79 4.58
N ILE A 88 8.93 3.88 4.89
CA ILE A 88 7.54 3.91 4.41
C ILE A 88 6.62 4.26 5.57
N LEU A 89 5.82 5.30 5.40
CA LEU A 89 4.83 5.74 6.38
C LEU A 89 3.42 5.36 5.94
N LEU A 90 2.82 4.40 6.64
CA LEU A 90 1.47 3.91 6.43
C LEU A 90 0.48 4.78 7.23
N VAL A 91 -0.32 5.58 6.52
CA VAL A 91 -1.30 6.49 7.14
C VAL A 91 -2.68 5.85 7.10
N ARG A 92 -3.12 5.32 8.25
CA ARG A 92 -4.41 4.62 8.46
C ARG A 92 -4.66 3.40 7.57
N VAL A 93 -3.68 2.97 6.78
CA VAL A 93 -3.74 1.74 5.98
C VAL A 93 -4.12 0.57 6.87
N LEU A 94 -3.35 0.33 7.94
CA LEU A 94 -3.57 -0.80 8.84
C LEU A 94 -4.92 -0.71 9.57
N GLU A 95 -5.39 0.49 9.91
CA GLU A 95 -6.67 0.69 10.61
C GLU A 95 -7.87 0.18 9.80
N THR A 96 -7.81 0.28 8.47
CA THR A 96 -8.89 -0.17 7.57
C THR A 96 -8.94 -1.69 7.37
N LEU A 97 -7.95 -2.42 7.86
CA LEU A 97 -7.78 -3.85 7.62
C LEU A 97 -8.21 -4.68 8.83
N SER A 98 -8.69 -5.90 8.57
CA SER A 98 -8.87 -6.93 9.60
C SER A 98 -7.52 -7.39 10.15
N PRO A 99 -7.44 -7.95 11.38
CA PRO A 99 -6.17 -8.41 11.96
C PRO A 99 -5.39 -9.36 11.04
N ARG A 100 -6.06 -10.34 10.45
CA ARG A 100 -5.45 -11.27 9.48
C ARG A 100 -4.86 -10.56 8.26
N ASN A 101 -5.58 -9.59 7.70
CA ASN A 101 -5.09 -8.86 6.52
C ASN A 101 -3.96 -7.89 6.87
N ARG A 102 -3.90 -7.37 8.11
CA ARG A 102 -2.76 -6.59 8.59
C ARG A 102 -1.50 -7.44 8.62
N GLU A 103 -1.55 -8.58 9.28
CA GLU A 103 -0.43 -9.52 9.37
C GLU A 103 0.07 -9.92 7.98
N LEU A 104 -0.84 -10.36 7.11
CA LEU A 104 -0.48 -10.77 5.76
C LEU A 104 0.12 -9.61 4.93
N LEU A 105 -0.39 -8.39 5.07
CA LEU A 105 0.17 -7.24 4.35
C LEU A 105 1.58 -6.91 4.82
N LEU A 106 1.86 -7.02 6.12
CA LEU A 106 3.18 -6.81 6.69
C LEU A 106 4.16 -7.91 6.26
N ASP A 107 3.72 -9.17 6.24
CA ASP A 107 4.50 -10.27 5.67
C ASP A 107 4.84 -10.03 4.20
N ARG A 108 3.90 -9.46 3.43
CA ARG A 108 4.16 -9.11 2.02
C ARG A 108 5.16 -7.99 1.87
N PHE A 109 5.12 -6.97 2.73
CA PHE A 109 6.15 -5.93 2.75
C PHE A 109 7.54 -6.51 3.05
N ALA A 110 7.64 -7.35 4.08
CA ALA A 110 8.88 -8.03 4.44
C ALA A 110 9.42 -8.91 3.30
N ALA A 111 8.53 -9.58 2.55
CA ALA A 111 8.93 -10.42 1.42
C ALA A 111 9.34 -9.65 0.16
N LEU A 112 8.65 -8.55 -0.17
CA LEU A 112 8.82 -7.84 -1.45
C LEU A 112 9.82 -6.67 -1.39
N ILE A 113 9.98 -6.06 -0.21
CA ILE A 113 10.90 -4.95 0.04
C ILE A 113 11.53 -5.11 1.44
N PRO A 114 12.33 -6.18 1.66
CA PRO A 114 12.87 -6.53 2.99
C PRO A 114 13.71 -5.43 3.65
N ASP A 115 14.33 -4.57 2.85
CA ASP A 115 15.17 -3.47 3.35
C ASP A 115 14.37 -2.20 3.72
N ALA A 116 13.04 -2.21 3.52
CA ALA A 116 12.18 -1.09 3.89
C ALA A 116 11.87 -1.08 5.39
N SER A 117 11.97 0.10 5.99
CA SER A 117 11.50 0.35 7.36
C SER A 117 10.06 0.85 7.32
N LEU A 118 9.16 0.15 7.99
CA LEU A 118 7.73 0.50 8.02
C LEU A 118 7.37 1.27 9.28
N PHE A 119 6.59 2.33 9.11
CA PHE A 119 6.07 3.16 10.18
C PHE A 119 4.56 3.31 10.02
N PHE A 120 3.82 3.41 11.13
CA PHE A 120 2.45 3.86 11.13
C PHE A 120 2.34 5.21 11.80
N LEU A 121 1.45 6.06 11.29
CA LEU A 121 1.30 7.40 11.83
C LEU A 121 0.34 7.41 13.03
N THR A 122 0.78 7.96 14.15
CA THR A 122 -0.05 8.22 15.34
C THR A 122 -0.14 9.72 15.62
N GLU A 123 -0.99 10.11 16.59
CA GLU A 123 -1.08 11.52 17.04
C GLU A 123 0.24 12.03 17.66
N GLU A 124 1.10 11.13 18.14
CA GLU A 124 2.42 11.43 18.70
C GLU A 124 3.54 11.38 17.64
N GLY A 125 3.20 11.10 16.37
CA GLY A 125 4.14 10.95 15.27
C GLY A 125 4.29 9.50 14.77
N PRO A 126 5.23 9.25 13.83
CA PRO A 126 5.52 7.93 13.28
C PRO A 126 6.00 6.97 14.35
N LYS A 127 5.36 5.81 14.44
CA LYS A 127 5.83 4.69 15.26
C LYS A 127 6.27 3.56 14.35
N PRO A 128 7.43 2.94 14.59
CA PRO A 128 7.85 1.79 13.80
C PRO A 128 6.83 0.67 13.96
N VAL A 129 6.51 -0.01 12.86
CA VAL A 129 5.86 -1.31 12.94
C VAL A 129 6.91 -2.25 13.52
N ALA A 130 6.71 -2.72 14.75
CA ALA A 130 7.70 -3.53 15.45
C ALA A 130 8.14 -4.73 14.60
N ASP A 131 9.45 -5.01 14.60
CA ASP A 131 10.15 -5.98 13.75
C ASP A 131 9.32 -7.25 13.51
N HIS A 132 8.78 -7.37 12.29
CA HIS A 132 8.39 -8.65 11.71
C HIS A 132 9.67 -9.37 11.23
N ALA A 133 10.57 -9.64 12.17
CA ALA A 133 11.75 -10.47 11.97
C ALA A 133 11.41 -11.96 12.10
#